data_AF-A0A978VNG2-F1
#
_entry.id   AF-A0A978VNG2-F1
#
_cell.length_a   1.000
_cell.length_b   1.000
_cell.length_c   1.000
_cell.angle_alpha   90.00
_cell.angle_beta   90.00
_cell.angle_gamma   90.00
#
_symmetry.space_group_name_H-M   'P 1'
#
loop_
_entity.id
_entity.type
_entity.pdbx_description
1 polymer ?
#
loop_
_entity_poly.entity_id
_entity_poly.type
_entity_poly.pdbx_seq_one_letter_code
_entity_poly.pdbx_strand_id
1 'polypeptide(L)'
;MAQQSRGKLIQEVRESFTVDALIGSATDWERVCMGNLVGLPVIVVPTAFTNISNPPSTDCLRRTAVTTGIYAPPYQDSIVLALAMAYQSVTDHHRQRPPVDDLGLNDSIPNPPTVTYPPRLLHL
;
A
#
# COMPACT_ATOMS: atom_id res chain seq x y z
N MET A 1 31.70 -14.17 -0.54
CA MET A 1 30.80 -15.04 -1.33
C MET A 1 29.40 -14.45 -1.45
N ALA A 2 28.70 -14.10 -0.37
CA ALA A 2 27.33 -13.57 -0.42
C ALA A 2 27.15 -12.32 -1.34
N GLN A 3 28.09 -11.37 -1.33
CA GLN A 3 28.04 -10.19 -2.22
C GLN A 3 28.19 -10.53 -3.71
N GLN A 4 29.00 -11.55 -4.04
CA GLN A 4 29.16 -11.99 -5.43
C GLN A 4 27.90 -12.70 -5.93
N SER A 5 27.28 -13.54 -5.09
CA SER A 5 25.99 -14.15 -5.39
C SER A 5 24.89 -13.11 -5.55
N ARG A 6 24.89 -12.05 -4.71
CA ARG A 6 23.97 -10.92 -4.85
C ARG A 6 24.15 -10.20 -6.19
N GLY A 7 25.39 -9.94 -6.60
CA GLY A 7 25.68 -9.31 -7.90
C GLY A 7 25.18 -10.12 -9.10
N LYS A 8 25.39 -11.45 -9.08
CA LYS A 8 24.85 -12.36 -10.12
C LYS A 8 23.33 -12.34 -10.14
N LEU A 9 22.70 -12.43 -8.96
CA LEU A 9 21.25 -12.42 -8.85
C LEU A 9 20.63 -11.09 -9.35
N ILE A 10 21.26 -9.95 -9.07
CA ILE A 10 20.82 -8.65 -9.61
C ILE A 10 20.83 -8.67 -11.14
N GLN A 11 21.88 -9.25 -11.75
CA GLN A 11 22.00 -9.33 -13.19
C GLN A 11 20.98 -10.29 -13.81
N GLU A 12 20.81 -11.48 -13.24
CA GLU A 12 19.79 -12.45 -13.68
C GLU A 12 18.38 -11.87 -13.59
N VAL A 13 18.07 -11.20 -12.47
CA VAL A 13 16.78 -10.53 -12.30
C VAL A 13 16.61 -9.46 -13.38
N ARG A 14 17.60 -8.58 -13.58
CA ARG A 14 17.53 -7.53 -14.62
C ARG A 14 17.31 -8.11 -16.02
N GLU A 15 18.01 -9.19 -16.37
CA GLU A 15 17.90 -9.84 -17.68
C GLU A 15 16.59 -10.61 -17.86
N SER A 16 15.98 -11.09 -16.77
CA SER A 16 14.69 -11.80 -16.80
C SER A 16 13.48 -10.88 -16.99
N PHE A 17 13.59 -9.57 -16.75
CA PHE A 17 12.49 -8.63 -16.98
C PHE A 17 12.27 -8.45 -18.49
N THR A 18 11.14 -8.96 -18.98
CA THR A 18 10.65 -8.76 -20.36
C THR A 18 9.68 -7.59 -20.49
N VAL A 19 9.35 -6.95 -19.37
CA VAL A 19 8.40 -5.83 -19.24
C VAL A 19 9.04 -4.69 -18.46
N ASP A 20 8.54 -3.46 -18.66
CA ASP A 20 9.06 -2.27 -17.97
C ASP A 20 8.72 -2.25 -16.47
N ALA A 21 7.60 -2.88 -16.09
CA ALA A 21 7.21 -3.03 -14.70
C ALA A 21 6.27 -4.23 -14.49
N LEU A 22 6.29 -4.79 -13.28
CA LEU A 22 5.38 -5.81 -12.80
C LEU A 22 4.41 -5.22 -11.77
N ILE A 23 3.17 -5.72 -11.79
CA ILE A 23 2.13 -5.36 -10.84
C ILE A 23 1.87 -6.57 -9.92
N GLY A 24 1.67 -6.34 -8.63
CA GLY A 24 1.14 -7.37 -7.74
C GLY A 24 1.00 -6.92 -6.30
N SER A 25 0.62 -7.85 -5.42
CA SER A 25 0.37 -7.51 -4.02
C SER A 25 1.63 -7.01 -3.33
N ALA A 26 1.51 -5.87 -2.65
CA ALA A 26 2.59 -5.31 -1.83
C ALA A 26 2.79 -6.07 -0.50
N THR A 27 1.88 -6.99 -0.15
CA THR A 27 1.96 -7.83 1.05
C THR A 27 2.59 -9.19 0.78
N ASP A 28 2.92 -9.49 -0.48
CA ASP A 28 3.53 -10.76 -0.88
C ASP A 28 5.01 -10.78 -0.49
N TRP A 29 5.33 -11.64 0.49
CA TRP A 29 6.64 -11.68 1.13
C TRP A 29 7.77 -12.03 0.15
N GLU A 30 7.51 -12.85 -0.86
CA GLU A 30 8.51 -13.23 -1.87
C GLU A 30 8.96 -12.00 -2.68
N ARG A 31 8.01 -11.13 -3.06
CA ARG A 31 8.29 -9.92 -3.83
C ARG A 31 8.97 -8.84 -3.00
N VAL A 32 8.64 -8.72 -1.72
CA VAL A 32 9.31 -7.81 -0.78
C VAL A 32 10.75 -8.26 -0.50
N CYS A 33 10.97 -9.55 -0.29
CA CYS A 33 12.30 -10.12 -0.08
C CYS A 33 13.19 -10.00 -1.32
N MET A 34 12.64 -10.25 -2.52
CA MET A 34 13.35 -10.02 -3.78
C MET A 34 13.70 -8.55 -3.95
N GLY A 35 12.76 -7.63 -3.71
CA GLY A 35 13.02 -6.19 -3.76
C GLY A 35 14.19 -5.75 -2.87
N ASN A 36 14.24 -6.23 -1.62
CA ASN A 36 15.34 -5.92 -0.70
C ASN A 36 16.69 -6.54 -1.14
N LEU A 37 16.66 -7.77 -1.63
CA LEU A 37 17.89 -8.51 -1.96
C LEU A 37 18.56 -7.97 -3.23
N VAL A 38 17.77 -7.66 -4.26
CA VAL A 38 18.28 -7.20 -5.57
C VAL A 38 18.12 -5.70 -5.82
N GLY A 39 17.46 -4.96 -4.91
CA GLY A 39 17.29 -3.51 -5.03
C GLY A 39 16.32 -3.13 -6.15
N LEU A 40 15.20 -3.85 -6.29
CA LEU A 40 14.14 -3.44 -7.20
C LEU A 40 13.47 -2.17 -6.65
N PRO A 41 13.30 -1.11 -7.46
CA PRO A 41 12.44 0.00 -7.08
C PRO A 41 10.99 -0.48 -6.96
N VAL A 42 10.35 -0.13 -5.85
CA VAL A 42 8.95 -0.49 -5.55
C VAL A 42 8.20 0.73 -5.04
N ILE A 43 7.05 1.03 -5.65
CA ILE A 43 6.07 1.98 -5.09
C ILE A 43 4.78 1.21 -4.82
N VAL A 44 4.23 1.43 -3.63
CA VAL A 44 2.96 0.85 -3.21
C VAL A 44 1.87 1.90 -3.35
N VAL A 45 0.87 1.61 -4.17
CA VAL A 45 -0.29 2.49 -4.39
C VAL A 45 -1.57 1.87 -3.83
N PRO A 46 -2.48 2.67 -3.22
CA PRO A 46 -3.80 2.19 -2.84
C PRO A 46 -4.65 1.98 -4.09
N THR A 47 -5.32 0.84 -4.19
CA THR A 47 -6.15 0.49 -5.35
C THR A 47 -7.62 0.27 -5.01
N ALA A 48 -7.94 -0.05 -3.76
CA ALA A 48 -9.33 -0.16 -3.29
C ALA A 48 -9.39 -0.12 -1.75
N PHE A 49 -10.61 -0.25 -1.21
CA PHE A 49 -10.86 -0.51 0.20
C PHE A 49 -11.70 -1.77 0.36
N THR A 50 -11.35 -2.61 1.33
CA THR A 50 -12.09 -3.84 1.67
C THR A 50 -12.43 -3.86 3.16
N ASN A 51 -13.34 -4.75 3.58
CA ASN A 51 -13.66 -4.91 5.00
C ASN A 51 -12.44 -5.40 5.79
N ILE A 52 -12.35 -4.98 7.05
CA ILE A 52 -11.36 -5.56 7.96
C ILE A 52 -11.66 -7.03 8.24
N SER A 53 -10.61 -7.82 8.42
CA SER A 53 -10.74 -9.20 8.92
C SER A 53 -11.16 -9.19 10.39
N ASN A 54 -12.10 -10.06 10.77
CA ASN A 54 -12.64 -10.16 12.14
C ASN A 54 -13.20 -8.82 12.65
N PRO A 55 -14.24 -8.27 12.00
CA PRO A 55 -14.83 -7.02 12.46
C PRO A 55 -15.46 -7.22 13.86
N PRO A 56 -15.43 -6.20 14.73
CA PRO A 56 -16.02 -6.27 16.08
C PRO A 56 -17.54 -6.46 16.06
N SER A 57 -18.21 -6.12 14.95
CA SER A 57 -19.63 -6.33 14.71
C SER A 57 -19.89 -6.60 13.22
N THR A 58 -21.01 -7.26 12.91
CA THR A 58 -21.40 -7.58 11.52
C THR A 58 -21.55 -6.33 10.64
N ASP A 59 -21.95 -5.18 11.24
CA ASP A 59 -22.18 -3.91 10.56
C ASP A 59 -20.99 -2.94 10.62
N CYS A 60 -19.77 -3.43 10.88
CA CYS A 60 -18.59 -2.58 10.97
C CYS A 60 -18.28 -1.91 9.61
N LEU A 61 -18.36 -0.58 9.56
CA LEU A 61 -18.04 0.23 8.37
C LEU A 61 -16.53 0.40 8.13
N ARG A 62 -15.69 -0.02 9.08
CA ARG A 62 -14.25 0.14 8.99
C ARG A 62 -13.71 -0.65 7.79
N ARG A 63 -13.00 0.07 6.92
CA ARG A 63 -12.33 -0.52 5.76
C ARG A 63 -10.82 -0.46 5.90
N THR A 64 -10.13 -1.45 5.34
CA THR A 64 -8.68 -1.45 5.13
C THR A 64 -8.35 -1.19 3.66
N ALA A 65 -7.26 -0.50 3.39
CA ALA A 65 -6.80 -0.25 2.04
C ALA A 65 -6.24 -1.53 1.41
N VAL A 66 -6.70 -1.85 0.21
CA VAL A 66 -6.04 -2.82 -0.66
C VAL A 66 -4.94 -2.07 -1.40
N THR A 67 -3.72 -2.57 -1.28
CA THR A 67 -2.54 -1.96 -1.89
C THR A 67 -1.95 -2.84 -2.97
N THR A 68 -1.32 -2.22 -3.95
CA THR A 68 -0.65 -2.90 -5.05
C THR A 68 0.73 -2.29 -5.22
N GLY A 69 1.74 -3.15 -5.32
CA GLY A 69 3.10 -2.79 -5.63
C GLY A 69 3.33 -2.71 -7.13
N ILE A 70 4.00 -1.65 -7.55
CA ILE A 70 4.57 -1.48 -8.88
C ILE A 70 6.07 -1.71 -8.74
N TYR A 71 6.60 -2.70 -9.45
CA TYR A 71 7.99 -3.14 -9.38
C TYR A 71 8.66 -2.93 -10.73
N ALA A 72 9.79 -2.23 -10.80
CA ALA A 72 10.57 -2.14 -12.03
C ALA A 72 11.93 -2.83 -11.87
N PRO A 73 12.66 -3.10 -12.98
CA PRO A 73 14.04 -3.57 -12.92
C PRO A 73 14.93 -2.65 -12.08
N PRO A 74 16.09 -3.15 -11.60
CA PRO A 74 17.04 -2.33 -10.87
C PRO A 74 17.44 -1.06 -11.65
N TYR A 75 17.58 0.06 -10.94
CA TYR A 75 17.95 1.39 -11.49
C TYR A 75 16.90 2.08 -12.37
N GLN A 76 15.62 1.69 -12.29
CA GLN A 76 14.52 2.26 -13.09
C GLN A 76 13.45 2.96 -12.25
N ASP A 77 13.86 3.72 -11.23
CA ASP A 77 12.98 4.44 -10.29
C ASP A 77 11.99 5.38 -10.99
N SER A 78 12.42 6.01 -12.09
CA SER A 78 11.58 6.93 -12.87
C SER A 78 10.36 6.26 -13.48
N ILE A 79 10.48 4.98 -13.88
CA ILE A 79 9.37 4.21 -14.46
C ILE A 79 8.31 3.94 -13.40
N VAL A 80 8.74 3.47 -12.22
CA VAL A 80 7.83 3.20 -11.10
C VAL A 80 7.11 4.47 -10.66
N LEU A 81 7.85 5.58 -10.54
CA LEU A 81 7.28 6.88 -10.17
C LEU A 81 6.28 7.38 -11.22
N ALA A 82 6.62 7.31 -12.51
CA ALA A 82 5.72 7.74 -13.58
C ALA A 82 4.44 6.90 -13.62
N LEU A 83 4.54 5.58 -13.50
CA LEU A 83 3.39 4.68 -13.42
C LEU A 83 2.51 4.96 -12.21
N ALA A 84 3.11 5.19 -11.04
CA ALA A 84 2.36 5.51 -9.83
C ALA A 84 1.60 6.84 -9.97
N MET A 85 2.24 7.88 -10.51
CA MET A 85 1.59 9.18 -10.74
C MET A 85 0.47 9.08 -11.78
N ALA A 86 0.70 8.35 -12.88
CA ALA A 86 -0.31 8.12 -13.91
C ALA A 86 -1.51 7.34 -13.37
N TYR A 87 -1.28 6.34 -12.51
CA TYR A 87 -2.35 5.62 -11.85
C TYR A 87 -3.15 6.52 -10.89
N GLN A 88 -2.46 7.32 -10.09
CA GLN A 88 -3.10 8.23 -9.13
C GLN A 88 -3.90 9.33 -9.83
N SER A 89 -3.45 9.83 -10.98
CA SER A 89 -4.12 10.91 -11.72
C SER A 89 -5.46 10.48 -12.33
N VAL A 90 -5.66 9.18 -12.57
CA VAL A 90 -6.91 8.66 -13.18
C VAL A 90 -7.85 7.98 -12.19
N THR A 91 -7.38 7.66 -10.97
CA THR A 91 -8.18 6.89 -10.00
C THR A 91 -8.58 7.65 -8.74
N ASP A 92 -7.85 8.70 -8.36
CA ASP A 92 -8.06 9.45 -7.11
C ASP A 92 -8.13 8.58 -5.82
N HIS A 93 -7.75 7.29 -5.87
CA HIS A 93 -7.77 6.38 -4.71
C HIS A 93 -6.91 6.89 -3.55
N HIS A 94 -5.85 7.63 -3.86
CA HIS A 94 -4.97 8.26 -2.88
C HIS A 94 -5.64 9.40 -2.09
N ARG A 95 -6.77 9.94 -2.55
CA ARG A 95 -7.54 11.00 -1.88
C ARG A 95 -8.64 10.45 -0.98
N GLN A 96 -9.01 9.20 -1.20
CA GLN A 96 -10.03 8.52 -0.41
C GLN A 96 -9.49 8.23 0.99
N ARG A 97 -10.32 8.47 2.00
CA ARG A 97 -10.01 8.15 3.39
C ARG A 97 -10.85 6.93 3.79
N PRO A 98 -10.25 5.88 4.36
CA PRO A 98 -11.06 4.81 4.93
C PRO A 98 -11.97 5.41 6.02
N PRO A 99 -13.20 4.92 6.18
CA PRO A 99 -14.06 5.33 7.30
C PRO A 99 -13.31 4.99 8.60
N VAL A 100 -12.78 6.03 9.27
CA VAL A 100 -11.98 5.85 10.49
C VAL A 100 -12.89 5.79 11.71
N ASP A 101 -14.05 6.47 11.72
CA ASP A 101 -14.81 6.60 12.98
C ASP A 101 -16.25 7.14 12.92
N ASP A 102 -17.02 6.92 11.84
CA ASP A 102 -18.37 7.49 11.77
C ASP A 102 -19.44 6.39 11.76
N LEU A 103 -20.00 6.20 12.95
CA LEU A 103 -21.35 5.73 13.27
C LEU A 103 -22.14 5.25 12.04
N GLY A 104 -22.54 3.98 12.06
CA GLY A 104 -23.51 3.46 11.10
C GLY A 104 -24.79 4.30 11.10
N LEU A 105 -25.56 4.25 10.02
CA LEU A 105 -26.84 4.96 9.88
C LEU A 105 -27.79 4.74 11.08
N ASN A 106 -27.61 3.64 11.81
CA ASN A 106 -28.40 3.23 12.98
C ASN A 106 -27.70 3.45 14.33
N ASP A 107 -26.46 3.96 14.35
CA ASP A 107 -25.70 4.12 15.59
C ASP A 107 -26.08 5.44 16.28
N SER A 108 -26.69 5.33 17.45
CA SER A 108 -27.02 6.50 18.28
C SER A 108 -25.76 6.99 18.99
N ILE A 109 -25.42 8.27 18.81
CA ILE A 109 -24.40 8.95 19.63
C ILE A 109 -24.91 8.99 21.07
N PRO A 110 -24.26 8.31 22.05
CA PRO A 110 -24.62 8.50 23.44
C PRO A 110 -24.35 9.96 23.83
N ASN A 111 -25.38 10.61 24.36
CA ASN A 111 -25.27 11.95 24.95
C ASN A 111 -25.44 11.80 26.47
N PRO A 112 -24.39 12.03 27.28
CA PRO A 112 -23.07 12.54 26.93
C PRO A 112 -22.12 11.49 26.33
N PRO A 113 -21.09 11.90 25.56
CA PRO A 113 -20.11 10.99 24.96
C PRO A 113 -19.35 10.21 26.05
N THR A 114 -19.27 8.89 25.90
CA THR A 114 -18.63 7.99 26.87
C THR A 114 -17.10 8.10 26.87
N VAL A 115 -16.52 8.68 25.81
CA VAL A 115 -15.07 8.87 25.66
C VAL A 115 -14.79 10.31 25.25
N THR A 116 -14.22 11.08 26.18
CA THR A 116 -13.67 12.41 25.90
C THR A 116 -12.30 12.22 25.25
N TYR A 117 -12.24 12.17 23.92
CA TYR A 117 -10.95 12.19 23.23
C TYR A 117 -10.26 13.53 23.54
N PRO A 118 -8.99 13.53 23.99
CA PRO A 118 -8.27 14.78 24.15
C PRO A 118 -8.17 15.47 22.78
N PRO A 119 -8.23 16.81 22.73
CA PRO A 119 -8.10 17.54 21.48
C PRO A 119 -6.81 17.13 20.78
N ARG A 120 -6.91 16.77 19.49
CA ARG A 120 -5.75 16.48 18.65
C ARG A 120 -4.85 17.71 18.66
N LEU A 121 -3.68 17.61 19.30
CA LEU A 121 -2.65 18.62 19.23
C LEU A 121 -2.13 18.68 17.79
N LEU A 122 -2.65 19.63 17.02
CA LEU A 122 -2.00 20.07 15.79
C LEU A 122 -0.74 20.82 16.24
N HIS A 123 0.42 20.14 16.19
CA HIS A 123 1.70 20.84 16.29
C HIS A 123 1.79 21.80 15.09
N LEU A 124 1.75 23.10 15.38
CA LEU A 124 2.09 24.19 14.48
C LEU A 124 3.61 24.35 14.40
#